data_AF-A0A087S6P8-F1
#
_entry.id   AF-A0A087S6P8-F1
#
_cell.length_a   1.000
_cell.length_b   1.000
_cell.length_c   1.000
_cell.angle_alpha   90.00
_cell.angle_beta   90.00
_cell.angle_gamma   90.00
#
_symmetry.space_group_name_H-M   'P 1'
#
loop_
_entity.id
_entity.type
_entity.pdbx_description
1 polymer ?
#
loop_
_entity_poly.entity_id
_entity_poly.type
_entity_poly.pdbx_seq_one_letter_code
_entity_poly.pdbx_strand_id
1 'polypeptide(L)'
;MSLIRNSEIESIQGNEGTSIKQFFHPHNTLEGIGYSLAQFTLEPEKKSKLHKMKSSEIYYILEGKANLRIDDSTMELGKPSKVLRI
;
A
#
# COMPACT_ATOMS: atom_id res chain seq x y z
N MET A 1 -23.25 1.37 -4.67
CA MET A 1 -22.14 0.61 -5.28
C MET A 1 -21.24 1.57 -6.03
N SER A 2 -20.06 1.87 -5.49
CA SER A 2 -19.11 2.80 -6.11
C SER A 2 -18.11 2.01 -6.96
N LEU A 3 -18.04 2.32 -8.25
CA LEU A 3 -17.02 1.80 -9.16
C LEU A 3 -15.93 2.87 -9.29
N ILE A 4 -14.68 2.51 -8.99
CA ILE A 4 -13.54 3.41 -9.13
C ILE A 4 -12.54 2.78 -10.10
N ARG A 5 -12.14 3.53 -11.14
CA ARG A 5 -11.11 3.07 -12.09
C ARG A 5 -9.76 3.63 -11.71
N ASN A 6 -8.73 2.78 -11.73
CA ASN A 6 -7.35 3.21 -11.46
C ASN A 6 -6.84 4.31 -12.40
N SER A 7 -7.35 4.36 -13.63
CA SER A 7 -7.02 5.41 -14.62
C SER A 7 -7.57 6.79 -14.24
N GLU A 8 -8.60 6.85 -13.39
CA GLU A 8 -9.28 8.08 -12.97
C GLU A 8 -8.72 8.63 -11.65
N ILE A 9 -7.83 7.88 -10.99
CA ILE A 9 -7.17 8.33 -9.76
C ILE A 9 -5.81 8.96 -10.08
N GLU A 10 -5.68 10.22 -9.66
CA GLU A 10 -4.41 10.94 -9.65
C GLU A 10 -3.45 10.34 -8.61
N SER A 11 -2.20 10.18 -9.01
CA SER A 11 -1.13 9.78 -8.09
C SER A 11 -0.66 10.98 -7.29
N ILE A 12 -0.58 10.82 -5.97
CA ILE A 12 0.11 11.75 -5.08
C ILE A 12 1.53 11.28 -4.82
N GLN A 13 2.47 12.23 -4.74
CA GLN A 13 3.84 11.90 -4.39
C GLN A 13 3.93 11.66 -2.89
N GLY A 14 4.31 10.44 -2.53
CA GLY A 14 4.62 10.06 -1.17
C GLY A 14 6.08 10.38 -0.82
N ASN A 15 6.47 10.00 0.40
CA ASN A 15 7.84 10.17 0.86
C ASN A 15 8.79 9.17 0.18
N GLU A 16 10.08 9.51 0.13
CA GLU A 16 11.16 8.62 -0.29
C GLU A 16 10.97 7.99 -1.69
N GLY A 17 10.37 8.72 -2.62
CA GLY A 17 10.16 8.24 -4.01
C GLY A 17 9.03 7.23 -4.14
N THR A 18 8.09 7.23 -3.20
CA THR A 18 6.83 6.49 -3.35
C THR A 18 5.81 7.31 -4.13
N SER A 19 5.02 6.64 -4.95
CA SER A 19 3.83 7.22 -5.59
C SER A 19 2.62 6.47 -5.08
N ILE A 20 1.60 7.19 -4.62
CA ILE A 20 0.43 6.61 -3.97
C ILE A 20 -0.83 7.03 -4.73
N LYS A 21 -1.70 6.07 -5.01
CA LYS A 21 -3.05 6.27 -5.51
C LYS A 21 -4.04 5.81 -4.46
N GLN A 22 -4.72 6.75 -3.81
CA GLN A 22 -5.67 6.43 -2.75
C GLN A 22 -7.07 6.23 -3.33
N PHE A 23 -7.60 5.01 -3.21
CA PHE A 23 -8.96 4.65 -3.68
C PHE A 23 -10.01 4.92 -2.62
N PHE A 24 -9.69 4.57 -1.38
CA PHE A 24 -10.62 4.68 -0.25
C PHE A 24 -9.91 5.25 0.97
N HIS A 25 -10.62 6.15 1.66
CA HIS A 25 -10.26 6.64 2.99
C HIS A 25 -11.51 6.54 3.87
N PRO A 26 -11.43 6.01 5.10
CA PRO A 26 -12.61 5.80 5.95
C PRO A 26 -13.45 7.07 6.16
N HIS A 27 -12.81 8.23 6.31
CA HIS A 27 -13.48 9.54 6.43
C HIS A 27 -14.17 10.05 5.15
N ASN A 28 -13.91 9.49 3.97
CA ASN A 28 -14.39 10.01 2.69
C ASN A 28 -15.40 9.09 1.99
N THR A 29 -15.88 8.04 2.66
CA THR A 29 -16.83 7.09 2.06
C THR A 29 -18.18 7.14 2.76
N LEU A 30 -19.24 7.35 1.97
CA LEU A 30 -20.64 7.34 2.42
C LEU A 30 -21.12 5.95 2.91
N GLU A 31 -20.37 4.89 2.61
CA GLU A 31 -20.77 3.49 2.78
C GLU A 31 -20.22 2.82 4.05
N GLY A 32 -19.63 3.57 4.98
CA GLY A 32 -19.20 3.04 6.29
C GLY A 32 -17.99 2.09 6.23
N ILE A 33 -17.13 2.20 5.22
CA ILE A 33 -15.93 1.37 5.08
C ILE A 33 -14.89 1.80 6.12
N GLY A 34 -14.57 0.90 7.06
CA GLY A 34 -13.66 1.16 8.19
C GLY A 34 -12.16 1.04 7.88
N TYR A 35 -11.78 0.89 6.61
CA TYR A 35 -10.38 0.74 6.19
C TYR A 35 -10.05 1.68 5.02
N SER A 36 -8.77 1.96 4.83
CA SER A 36 -8.25 2.64 3.65
C SER A 36 -7.75 1.63 2.62
N LEU A 37 -7.85 1.98 1.35
CA LEU A 37 -7.26 1.21 0.26
C LEU A 37 -6.47 2.16 -0.62
N ALA A 38 -5.21 1.85 -0.83
CA ALA A 38 -4.33 2.58 -1.72
C ALA A 38 -3.45 1.61 -2.49
N GLN A 39 -3.10 1.99 -3.71
CA GLN A 39 -1.99 1.39 -4.44
C GLN A 39 -0.77 2.27 -4.22
N PHE A 40 0.34 1.66 -3.85
CA PHE A 40 1.63 2.35 -3.76
C PHE A 40 2.61 1.72 -4.75
N THR A 41 3.47 2.56 -5.31
CA THR A 41 4.60 2.18 -6.14
C THR A 41 5.86 2.70 -5.49
N LEU A 42 6.91 1.87 -5.46
CA LEU A 42 8.22 2.21 -4.94
C LEU A 42 9.22 2.09 -6.08
N GLU A 43 10.03 3.13 -6.31
CA GLU A 43 11.11 3.06 -7.28
C GLU A 43 12.21 2.09 -6.84
N PRO A 44 12.97 1.49 -7.78
CA PRO A 44 14.13 0.67 -7.45
C PRO A 44 15.08 1.39 -6.49
N GLU A 45 15.67 0.63 -5.56
CA GLU A 45 16.61 1.12 -4.54
C GLU A 45 16.04 2.14 -3.53
N LYS A 46 14.77 2.51 -3.65
CA LYS A 46 14.07 3.28 -2.63
C LYS A 46 13.55 2.38 -1.52
N LYS A 47 13.20 3.00 -0.41
CA LYS A 47 12.57 2.35 0.75
C LYS A 47 11.45 3.23 1.27
N SER A 48 10.46 2.61 1.90
CA SER A 48 9.47 3.35 2.67
C SER A 48 9.97 3.63 4.09
N LYS A 49 9.36 4.64 4.72
CA LYS A 49 9.70 5.02 6.08
C LYS A 49 9.25 3.92 7.03
N LEU A 50 10.14 3.56 7.95
CA LEU A 50 9.80 2.65 9.05
C LEU A 50 8.65 3.24 9.86
N HIS A 51 7.57 2.48 10.00
CA HIS A 51 6.43 2.90 10.77
C HIS A 51 5.78 1.72 11.49
N LYS A 52 5.17 2.02 12.64
CA LYS A 52 4.41 1.07 13.43
C LYS A 52 2.94 1.49 13.38
N MET A 53 2.12 0.70 12.68
CA MET A 53 0.68 0.88 12.69
C MET A 53 0.06 0.24 13.93
N LYS A 54 -1.03 0.82 14.42
CA LYS A 54 -1.88 0.23 15.48
C LYS A 54 -2.92 -0.74 14.92
N SER A 55 -3.14 -0.68 13.61
CA SER A 55 -4.11 -1.49 12.88
C SER A 55 -3.39 -2.50 12.00
N SER A 56 -4.09 -3.58 11.68
CA SER A 56 -3.63 -4.58 10.73
C SER A 56 -3.59 -4.00 9.30
N GLU A 57 -2.65 -4.49 8.50
CA GLU A 57 -2.39 -4.03 7.14
C GLU A 57 -2.12 -5.20 6.20
N ILE A 58 -2.65 -5.11 4.98
CA ILE A 58 -2.50 -6.14 3.94
C ILE A 58 -1.83 -5.52 2.72
N TYR A 59 -0.73 -6.14 2.30
CA TYR A 59 -0.03 -5.81 1.08
C TYR A 59 -0.27 -6.87 0.01
N TYR A 60 -0.75 -6.43 -1.15
CA TYR A 60 -0.81 -7.23 -2.36
C TYR A 60 0.32 -6.80 -3.29
N ILE A 61 1.26 -7.69 -3.55
CA ILE A 61 2.40 -7.39 -4.42
C ILE A 61 1.96 -7.63 -5.85
N LEU A 62 1.51 -6.53 -6.45
CA LEU A 62 1.04 -6.51 -7.82
C LEU A 62 2.18 -6.62 -8.81
N GLU A 63 3.35 -6.00 -8.54
CA GLU A 63 4.53 -6.02 -9.41
C GLU A 63 5.87 -5.89 -8.70
N GLY A 64 6.91 -6.41 -9.34
CA GLY A 64 8.30 -6.23 -8.92
C GLY A 64 8.77 -7.29 -7.93
N LYS A 65 9.96 -7.01 -7.39
CA LYS A 65 10.55 -7.70 -6.24
C LYS A 65 10.97 -6.66 -5.23
N ALA A 66 10.78 -6.98 -3.95
CA ALA A 66 11.14 -6.08 -2.86
C ALA A 66 11.51 -6.88 -1.62
N ASN A 67 12.26 -6.27 -0.71
CA ASN A 67 12.50 -6.85 0.61
C ASN A 67 11.58 -6.16 1.62
N LEU A 68 10.71 -6.93 2.25
CA LEU A 68 9.89 -6.45 3.36
C LEU A 68 10.58 -6.77 4.67
N ARG A 69 10.86 -5.73 5.45
CA ARG A 69 11.36 -5.87 6.81
C ARG A 69 10.23 -5.65 7.81
N ILE A 70 9.95 -6.65 8.64
CA ILE A 70 9.05 -6.57 9.78
C ILE A 70 9.87 -6.86 11.03
N ASP A 71 9.98 -5.87 11.91
CA ASP A 71 10.86 -5.90 13.08
C ASP A 71 12.31 -6.25 12.67
N ASP A 72 12.84 -7.40 13.10
CA ASP A 72 14.18 -7.89 12.76
C ASP A 72 14.19 -8.97 11.67
N SER A 73 13.02 -9.32 11.12
CA SER A 73 12.90 -10.30 10.04
C SER A 73 12.80 -9.59 8.69
N THR A 74 13.56 -10.08 7.71
CA THR A 74 13.47 -9.63 6.31
C THR A 74 12.97 -10.78 5.45
N MET A 75 11.99 -10.51 4.59
CA MET A 75 11.43 -11.46 3.64
C MET A 75 11.50 -10.89 2.22
N GLU A 76 11.95 -11.70 1.27
CA GLU A 76 11.86 -11.35 -0.15
C GLU A 76 10.42 -11.52 -0.64
N LEU A 77 9.91 -10.48 -1.30
CA LEU A 77 8.60 -10.45 -1.93
C LEU A 77 8.78 -10.47 -3.45
N GLY A 78 7.94 -11.24 -4.14
CA GLY A 78 7.86 -11.29 -5.61
C GLY A 78 6.46 -11.63 -6.08
N LYS A 79 6.09 -11.28 -7.32
CA LYS A 79 4.74 -11.56 -7.85
C LYS A 79 4.45 -13.07 -8.02
N PRO A 80 3.18 -13.50 -7.87
CA PRO A 80 2.14 -12.87 -7.05
C PRO A 80 2.30 -13.33 -5.58
N SER A 81 2.40 -12.38 -4.65
CA SER A 81 2.45 -12.67 -3.22
C SER A 81 1.57 -11.74 -2.42
N LYS A 82 1.10 -12.24 -1.27
CA LYS A 82 0.24 -11.52 -0.32
C LYS A 82 0.91 -11.57 1.04
N VAL A 83 0.99 -10.42 1.70
CA VAL A 83 1.46 -10.31 3.08
C VAL A 83 0.37 -9.67 3.93
N LEU A 84 0.10 -10.26 5.08
CA LEU A 84 -0.78 -9.71 6.10
C LEU A 84 0.04 -9.48 7.37
N ARG A 85 -0.03 -8.26 7.90
CA ARG A 85 0.48 -7.89 9.22
C ARG A 85 -0.72 -7.60 10.11
N ILE A 86 -0.89 -8.33 11.21
CA ILE A 86 -2.00 -8.15 12.16
C ILE A 86 -1.59 -7.23 13.29
#